data_AF-A0A960SLP5-F1
#
_entry.id   AF-A0A960SLP5-F1
#
_cell.length_a   1.000
_cell.length_b   1.000
_cell.length_c   1.000
_cell.angle_alpha   90.00
_cell.angle_beta   90.00
_cell.angle_gamma   90.00
#
_symmetry.space_group_name_H-M   'P 1'
#
loop_
_entity.id
_entity.type
_entity.pdbx_description
1 polymer ?
#
loop_
_entity_poly.entity_id
_entity_poly.type
_entity_poly.pdbx_seq_one_letter_code
_entity_poly.pdbx_strand_id
1 'polypeptide(L)'
;MVYIALNMVRCGVVAHPRDWSWCGYHELVGVRQRYRILDVARVLALLGGVTVEDFRGHYEEMINERIAKDQMRRDPRWTEAVAVGSEGFVRGLATRIKGRQKLEIGPGAGEGEWVLREAVLPYTADGPTETGSKP
;
A
#
# COMPACT_ATOMS: atom_id res chain seq x y z
N MET A 1 2.14 -4.82 4.45
CA MET A 1 1.01 -5.80 4.45
C MET A 1 -0.12 -5.39 5.40
N VAL A 2 0.15 -5.08 6.67
CA VAL A 2 -0.89 -4.78 7.68
C VAL A 2 -1.70 -3.48 7.43
N TYR A 3 -1.13 -2.49 6.72
CA TYR A 3 -1.79 -1.20 6.48
C TYR A 3 -3.21 -1.32 5.91
N ILE A 4 -3.40 -2.16 4.90
CA ILE A 4 -4.71 -2.33 4.24
C ILE A 4 -5.73 -2.97 5.19
N ALA A 5 -5.32 -3.99 5.97
CA ALA A 5 -6.20 -4.65 6.93
C ALA A 5 -6.70 -3.67 8.01
N LEU A 6 -5.87 -2.70 8.39
CA LEU A 6 -6.20 -1.68 9.39
C LEU A 6 -7.00 -0.49 8.83
N ASN A 7 -7.28 -0.43 7.53
CA ASN A 7 -8.03 0.71 6.95
C ASN A 7 -9.39 0.89 7.61
N MET A 8 -10.13 -0.19 7.86
CA MET A 8 -11.46 -0.07 8.45
C MET A 8 -11.43 0.26 9.95
N VAL A 9 -10.37 -0.15 10.64
CA VAL A 9 -10.12 0.26 12.04
C VAL A 9 -9.78 1.74 12.10
N ARG A 10 -8.90 2.20 11.22
CA ARG A 10 -8.51 3.61 11.07
C ARG A 10 -9.69 4.52 10.74
N CYS A 11 -10.69 4.03 10.01
CA CYS A 11 -11.91 4.77 9.73
C CYS A 11 -12.97 4.67 10.85
N GLY A 12 -12.70 3.94 11.93
CA GLY A 12 -13.62 3.75 13.05
C GLY A 12 -14.82 2.85 12.77
N VAL A 13 -14.81 2.09 11.66
CA VAL A 13 -15.95 1.23 11.27
C VAL A 13 -15.96 -0.08 12.03
N VAL A 14 -14.79 -0.63 12.35
CA VAL A 14 -14.62 -1.86 13.13
C VAL A 14 -13.52 -1.68 14.16
N ALA A 15 -13.57 -2.42 15.27
CA ALA A 15 -12.51 -2.40 16.27
C ALA A 15 -11.29 -3.25 15.86
N HIS A 16 -11.52 -4.30 15.07
CA HIS A 16 -10.47 -5.22 14.63
C HIS A 16 -10.72 -5.73 13.20
N PRO A 17 -9.68 -6.02 12.39
CA PRO A 17 -9.85 -6.56 11.02
C PRO A 17 -10.61 -7.89 10.94
N ARG A 18 -10.74 -8.60 12.06
CA ARG A 18 -11.51 -9.85 12.17
C ARG A 18 -13.01 -9.63 12.01
N ASP A 19 -13.48 -8.42 12.32
CA ASP A 19 -14.88 -8.03 12.23
C ASP A 19 -15.24 -7.53 10.82
N TRP A 20 -14.26 -7.51 9.90
CA TRP A 20 -14.43 -7.06 8.53
C TRP A 20 -14.15 -8.19 7.53
N SER A 21 -15.21 -8.85 7.07
CA SER A 21 -15.15 -10.02 6.17
C SER A 21 -14.62 -9.72 4.76
N TRP A 22 -14.54 -8.45 4.37
CA TRP A 22 -14.17 -8.00 3.03
C TRP A 22 -12.68 -7.65 2.91
N CYS A 23 -11.86 -8.05 3.87
CA CYS A 23 -10.41 -7.97 3.76
C CYS A 23 -9.76 -9.36 3.83
N GLY A 24 -8.48 -9.43 3.44
CA GLY A 24 -7.72 -10.68 3.43
C GLY A 24 -7.34 -11.24 4.81
N TYR A 25 -7.77 -10.62 5.92
CA TYR A 25 -7.37 -11.04 7.27
C TYR A 25 -7.67 -12.52 7.51
N HIS A 26 -8.92 -12.97 7.30
CA HIS A 26 -9.32 -14.37 7.55
C HIS A 26 -8.57 -15.38 6.68
N GLU A 27 -8.17 -15.02 5.47
CA GLU A 27 -7.38 -15.90 4.60
C GLU A 27 -5.93 -16.00 5.09
N LEU A 28 -5.33 -14.88 5.49
CA LEU A 28 -3.96 -14.81 5.99
C LEU A 28 -3.79 -15.51 7.35
N VAL A 29 -4.76 -15.36 8.25
CA VAL A 29 -4.74 -16.07 9.55
C VAL A 29 -5.21 -17.53 9.46
N GLY A 30 -5.71 -17.96 8.30
CA GLY A 30 -6.12 -19.35 8.06
C GLY A 30 -7.51 -19.74 8.56
N VAL A 31 -8.31 -18.77 9.01
CA VAL A 31 -9.73 -18.98 9.39
C VAL A 31 -10.57 -19.33 8.16
N ARG A 32 -10.34 -18.64 7.04
CA ARG A 32 -11.01 -18.91 5.76
C ARG A 32 -10.16 -19.85 4.93
N GLN A 33 -10.65 -21.06 4.70
CA GLN A 33 -9.94 -22.09 3.92
C GLN A 33 -10.54 -22.33 2.54
N ARG A 34 -11.83 -22.03 2.35
CA ARG A 34 -12.56 -22.21 1.08
C ARG A 34 -12.77 -20.87 0.38
N TYR A 35 -12.83 -20.92 -0.96
CA TYR A 35 -13.03 -19.74 -1.83
C TYR A 35 -12.02 -18.62 -1.53
N ARG A 36 -10.75 -18.99 -1.36
CA ARG A 36 -9.66 -18.06 -1.12
C ARG A 36 -9.26 -17.36 -2.41
N ILE A 37 -8.94 -16.07 -2.30
CA ILE A 37 -8.38 -15.26 -3.40
C ILE A 37 -6.85 -15.22 -3.28
N LEU A 38 -6.32 -15.29 -2.06
CA LEU A 38 -4.90 -15.20 -1.80
C LEU A 38 -4.21 -16.57 -1.96
N ASP A 39 -3.16 -16.60 -2.78
CA ASP A 39 -2.18 -17.68 -2.75
C ASP A 39 -1.23 -17.48 -1.56
N VAL A 40 -1.65 -17.98 -0.40
CA VAL A 40 -0.88 -17.88 0.85
C VAL A 40 0.49 -18.55 0.71
N ALA A 41 0.61 -19.67 -0.01
CA ALA A 41 1.89 -20.34 -0.20
C ALA A 41 2.88 -19.45 -0.97
N ARG A 42 2.41 -18.77 -2.02
CA ARG A 42 3.23 -17.81 -2.77
C ARG A 42 3.61 -16.60 -1.93
N VAL A 43 2.71 -16.09 -1.09
CA VAL A 43 3.02 -15.00 -0.16
C VAL A 43 4.15 -15.39 0.79
N LEU A 44 4.08 -16.57 1.40
CA LEU A 44 5.12 -17.07 2.32
C LEU A 44 6.47 -17.25 1.62
N ALA A 45 6.45 -17.76 0.39
CA ALA A 45 7.67 -17.89 -0.43
C ALA A 45 8.32 -16.52 -0.72
N LEU A 46 7.51 -15.49 -1.02
CA LEU A 46 8.00 -14.12 -1.26
C LEU A 46 8.52 -13.44 0.01
N LEU A 47 8.06 -13.85 1.18
CA LEU A 47 8.52 -13.36 2.49
C LEU A 47 9.78 -14.07 3.00
N GLY A 48 10.47 -14.84 2.15
CA GLY A 48 11.69 -15.57 2.52
C GLY A 48 11.46 -17.00 3.00
N GLY A 49 10.32 -17.61 2.65
CA GLY A 49 10.05 -19.02 2.96
C GLY A 49 9.69 -19.27 4.43
N VAL A 50 9.06 -18.29 5.09
CA VAL A 50 8.56 -18.42 6.45
C VAL A 50 7.48 -19.50 6.56
N THR A 51 7.42 -20.17 7.71
CA THR A 51 6.37 -21.16 7.98
C THR A 51 5.00 -20.48 8.09
N VAL A 52 3.93 -21.24 7.85
CA VAL A 52 2.57 -20.72 7.94
C VAL A 52 2.26 -20.27 9.37
N GLU A 53 2.72 -21.04 10.36
CA GLU A 53 2.49 -20.82 11.78
C GLU A 53 3.20 -19.54 12.25
N ASP A 54 4.48 -19.37 11.91
CA ASP A 54 5.25 -18.17 12.26
C ASP A 54 4.65 -16.92 11.62
N PHE A 55 4.27 -17.03 10.35
CA PHE A 55 3.63 -15.93 9.64
C PHE A 55 2.31 -15.50 10.30
N ARG A 56 1.45 -16.46 10.66
CA ARG A 56 0.16 -16.17 11.31
C ARG A 56 0.37 -15.48 12.65
N GLY A 57 1.23 -16.04 13.50
CA GLY A 57 1.54 -15.47 14.81
C GLY A 57 2.06 -14.04 14.69
N HIS A 58 3.07 -13.84 13.84
CA HIS A 58 3.67 -12.53 13.64
C HIS A 58 2.70 -11.52 13.01
N TYR A 59 1.84 -11.95 12.08
CA TYR A 59 0.85 -11.09 11.46
C TYR A 59 -0.22 -10.62 12.45
N GLU A 60 -0.73 -11.53 13.29
CA GLU A 60 -1.71 -11.18 14.33
C GLU A 60 -1.10 -10.30 15.40
N GLU A 61 0.12 -10.60 15.86
CA GLU A 61 0.86 -9.76 16.79
C GLU A 61 1.03 -8.33 16.24
N MET A 62 1.48 -8.18 14.99
CA MET A 62 1.67 -6.88 14.37
C MET A 62 0.36 -6.07 14.24
N ILE A 63 -0.77 -6.74 13.99
CA ILE A 63 -2.10 -6.10 13.99
C ILE A 63 -2.46 -5.63 15.39
N ASN A 64 -2.39 -6.53 16.36
CA ASN A 64 -2.79 -6.26 17.74
C ASN A 64 -1.94 -5.14 18.35
N GLU A 65 -0.63 -5.16 18.13
CA GLU A 65 0.27 -4.11 18.59
C GLU A 65 -0.08 -2.73 17.98
N ARG A 66 -0.37 -2.67 16.68
CA ARG A 66 -0.71 -1.40 16.03
C ARG A 66 -2.04 -0.84 16.51
N ILE A 67 -3.02 -1.72 16.77
CA ILE A 67 -4.30 -1.32 17.36
C ILE A 67 -4.06 -0.81 18.79
N ALA A 68 -3.32 -1.56 19.61
CA ALA A 68 -3.06 -1.21 21.01
C ALA A 68 -2.27 0.11 21.16
N LYS A 69 -1.33 0.38 20.24
CA LYS A 69 -0.51 1.61 20.22
C LYS A 69 -1.22 2.79 19.54
N ASP A 70 -2.45 2.61 19.04
CA ASP A 70 -3.15 3.56 18.18
C ASP A 70 -2.30 4.05 16.97
N GLN A 71 -1.45 3.17 16.45
CA GLN A 71 -0.50 3.46 15.36
C GLN A 71 -1.11 3.22 13.99
N MET A 72 -2.30 3.79 13.78
CA MET A 72 -3.07 3.66 12.55
C MET A 72 -3.15 5.00 11.80
N ARG A 73 -2.12 5.85 11.91
CA ARG A 73 -2.09 7.11 11.14
C ARG A 73 -1.87 6.82 9.65
N ARG A 74 -2.39 7.71 8.80
CA ARG A 74 -2.13 7.69 7.35
C ARG A 74 -0.63 7.78 7.12
N ASP A 75 -0.07 6.82 6.39
CA ASP A 75 1.36 6.74 6.12
C ASP A 75 1.61 7.12 4.64
N PRO A 76 2.32 8.23 4.36
CA PRO A 76 2.60 8.70 3.01
C PRO A 76 3.22 7.63 2.10
N ARG A 77 3.98 6.68 2.64
CA ARG A 77 4.59 5.59 1.86
C ARG A 77 3.55 4.70 1.18
N TRP A 78 2.36 4.57 1.77
CA TRP A 78 1.28 3.74 1.23
C TRP A 78 0.20 4.54 0.51
N THR A 79 0.21 5.88 0.63
CA THR A 79 -0.85 6.73 0.07
C THR A 79 -0.40 7.71 -1.00
N GLU A 80 0.90 7.98 -1.10
CA GLU A 80 1.46 9.00 -2.01
C GLU A 80 2.58 8.44 -2.88
N ALA A 81 3.14 7.29 -2.54
CA ALA A 81 4.18 6.64 -3.33
C ALA A 81 3.57 5.63 -4.31
N VAL A 82 4.07 5.66 -5.54
CA VAL A 82 3.85 4.63 -6.57
C VAL A 82 4.66 3.39 -6.24
N ALA A 83 5.88 3.58 -5.71
CA ALA A 83 6.74 2.49 -5.26
C ALA A 83 7.67 2.93 -4.13
N VAL A 84 8.02 1.97 -3.28
CA VAL A 84 8.94 2.12 -2.15
C VAL A 84 9.93 0.95 -2.22
N GLY A 85 11.23 1.22 -2.07
CA GLY A 85 12.24 0.16 -2.10
C GLY A 85 13.66 0.70 -2.17
N SER A 86 14.59 -0.09 -2.70
CA SER A 86 15.95 0.37 -2.95
C SER A 86 15.99 1.38 -4.11
N GLU A 87 17.05 2.19 -4.17
CA GLU A 87 17.26 3.15 -5.26
C GLU A 87 17.20 2.48 -6.64
N GLY A 88 17.91 1.36 -6.79
CA GLY A 88 17.95 0.60 -8.05
C GLY A 88 16.58 0.05 -8.44
N PHE A 89 15.80 -0.43 -7.47
CA PHE A 89 14.44 -0.90 -7.70
C PHE A 89 13.53 0.23 -8.20
N VAL A 90 13.55 1.37 -7.51
CA VAL A 90 12.72 2.54 -7.85
C VAL A 90 13.10 3.11 -9.22
N ARG A 91 14.39 3.28 -9.50
CA ARG A 91 14.87 3.75 -10.82
C ARG A 91 14.51 2.77 -11.92
N GLY A 92 14.67 1.47 -11.68
CA GLY A 92 14.29 0.42 -12.63
C GLY A 92 12.80 0.37 -12.91
N LEU A 93 11.96 0.68 -11.93
CA LEU A 93 10.51 0.75 -12.13
C LEU A 93 10.09 2.02 -12.87
N ALA A 94 10.72 3.16 -12.58
CA ALA A 94 10.42 4.43 -13.23
C ALA A 94 10.61 4.38 -14.76
N THR A 95 11.59 3.61 -15.26
CA THR A 95 11.80 3.42 -16.70
C THR A 95 10.75 2.51 -17.37
N ARG A 96 10.06 1.68 -16.59
CA ARG A 96 9.04 0.73 -17.07
C ARG A 96 7.64 1.31 -17.08
N ILE A 97 7.37 2.31 -16.24
CA ILE A 97 6.07 2.99 -16.20
C ILE A 97 5.97 3.89 -17.43
N LYS A 98 5.10 3.48 -18.36
CA LYS A 98 4.79 4.24 -19.57
C LYS A 98 3.49 5.01 -19.34
N GLY A 99 3.59 6.32 -19.12
CA GLY A 99 2.43 7.18 -18.86
C GLY A 99 2.78 8.66 -19.02
N ARG A 100 1.75 9.51 -19.10
CA ARG A 100 1.89 10.98 -19.14
C ARG A 100 2.18 11.60 -17.77
N GLN A 101 2.18 10.80 -16.72
CA GLN A 101 2.46 11.23 -15.35
C GLN A 101 3.94 11.56 -15.22
N LYS A 102 4.25 12.74 -14.71
CA LYS A 102 5.61 13.07 -14.32
C LYS A 102 5.92 12.33 -13.01
N LEU A 103 7.01 11.58 -12.99
CA LEU A 103 7.45 10.81 -11.83
C LEU A 103 8.66 11.46 -11.17
N GLU A 104 8.68 11.45 -9.85
CA GLU A 104 9.76 11.98 -9.03
C GLU A 104 10.32 10.88 -8.13
N ILE A 105 11.65 10.82 -8.06
CA ILE A 105 12.39 9.87 -7.23
C ILE A 105 13.08 10.65 -6.13
N GLY A 106 12.92 10.20 -4.88
CA GLY A 106 13.57 10.82 -3.74
C GLY A 106 13.79 9.84 -2.59
N PRO A 107 14.52 10.26 -1.55
CA PRO A 107 14.69 9.46 -0.34
C PRO A 107 13.35 9.24 0.37
N GLY A 108 13.20 8.04 0.95
CA GLY A 108 12.08 7.63 1.78
C GLY A 108 12.28 8.01 3.25
N ALA A 109 11.41 7.48 4.11
CA ALA A 109 11.46 7.75 5.56
C ALA A 109 12.50 6.87 6.30
N GLY A 110 12.92 5.76 5.69
CA GLY A 110 13.91 4.83 6.24
C GLY A 110 15.31 5.00 5.64
N GLU A 111 16.33 4.53 6.35
CA GLU A 111 17.69 4.46 5.83
C GLU A 111 17.76 3.55 4.60
N GLY A 112 18.32 4.07 3.50
CA GLY A 112 18.38 3.36 2.22
C GLY A 112 17.02 3.17 1.52
N GLU A 113 15.92 3.68 2.09
CA GLU A 113 14.60 3.69 1.47
C GLU A 113 14.55 4.78 0.39
N TRP A 114 14.08 4.42 -0.79
CA TRP A 114 13.79 5.34 -1.88
C TRP A 114 12.33 5.19 -2.27
N VAL A 115 11.75 6.30 -2.73
CA VAL A 115 10.34 6.38 -3.12
C VAL A 115 10.19 6.97 -4.50
N LEU A 116 9.30 6.36 -5.28
CA LEU A 116 8.79 6.87 -6.54
C LEU A 116 7.43 7.52 -6.28
N ARG A 117 7.24 8.78 -6.66
CA ARG A 117 5.99 9.52 -6.48
C ARG A 117 5.53 10.12 -7.80
N GLU A 118 4.23 10.35 -7.93
CA GLU A 118 3.72 11.21 -8.98
C GLU A 118 3.99 12.67 -8.61
N ALA A 119 4.48 13.45 -9.57
CA ALA A 119 4.64 14.88 -9.38
C ALA A 119 3.25 15.51 -9.21
N VAL A 120 3.06 16.26 -8.13
CA VAL A 120 1.83 17.02 -7.92
C VAL A 120 1.83 18.16 -8.93
N LEU A 121 1.08 18.00 -10.02
CA LEU A 121 0.76 19.11 -10.90
C LEU A 121 -0.30 19.96 -10.19
N PRO A 122 -0.03 21.25 -9.90
CA PRO A 122 -1.08 22.12 -9.41
C PRO A 122 -2.22 22.11 -10.43
N TYR A 123 -3.45 22.00 -9.94
CA TYR A 123 -4.63 22.19 -10.77
C TYR A 123 -4.67 23.66 -11.19
N THR A 124 -4.01 24.00 -12.29
CA THR A 124 -4.15 25.31 -12.91
C THR A 124 -5.50 25.33 -13.60
N ALA A 125 -6.40 26.18 -13.11
CA ALA A 125 -7.73 26.42 -13.66
C ALA A 125 -7.71 27.16 -15.02
N ASP A 126 -6.67 26.95 -15.83
CA ASP A 126 -6.59 27.47 -17.19
C ASP A 126 -7.00 26.35 -18.13
N GLY A 127 -8.31 26.13 -18.21
CA GLY A 127 -8.88 25.49 -19.40
C GLY A 127 -8.53 26.34 -20.64
N PRO A 128 -8.38 25.73 -21.82
CA PRO A 128 -8.10 26.49 -23.02
C PRO A 128 -9.20 27.53 -23.22
N THR A 129 -8.86 28.82 -23.15
CA THR A 129 -9.74 29.88 -23.65
C THR A 129 -9.89 29.66 -25.14
N GLU A 130 -11.00 29.05 -25.55
CA GLU A 130 -11.45 29.10 -26.95
C GLU A 130 -11.74 30.56 -27.29
N THR A 131 -10.72 31.27 -27.77
CA THR A 131 -10.91 32.54 -28.45
C THR A 131 -11.46 32.22 -29.84
N GLY A 132 -12.76 31.92 -29.89
CA GLY A 132 -13.51 31.77 -31.13
C GLY A 132 -13.66 33.12 -31.83
N SER A 133 -12.64 33.52 -32.58
CA SER A 133 -12.77 34.56 -33.60
C SER A 133 -13.52 33.94 -34.79
N LYS A 134 -14.84 34.19 -34.86
CA LYS A 134 -15.63 33.87 -36.06
C LYS A 134 -15.43 34.97 -37.12
N PRO A 135 -15.07 34.61 -38.37
CA PRO A 135 -15.30 35.48 -39.53
C PRO A 135 -16.78 35.52 -39.92
#